data_AF-A0A3R8S029-F1
#
_entry.id   AF-A0A3R8S029-F1
#
_cell.length_a   1.000
_cell.length_b   1.000
_cell.length_c   1.000
_cell.angle_alpha   90.00
_cell.angle_beta   90.00
_cell.angle_gamma   90.00
#
_symmetry.space_group_name_H-M   'P 1'
#
loop_
_entity.id
_entity.type
_entity.pdbx_description
1 polymer ?
#
loop_
_entity_poly.entity_id
_entity_poly.type
_entity_poly.pdbx_seq_one_letter_code
_entity_poly.pdbx_strand_id
1 'polypeptide(L)'
;MVLETLLTTAAGAVSATVGVLVGGVVTRRATERQWLRDQQLVAYQELFGHYAKFTMELRRAHGDRRGWDYDWGEWNAALMRVSLVAPPGIAAEIDAFGRAVGSFLDQVARTRDPLRDPMSPEEFERARAAPAQAQVKLVNAIRRSLSRDRSGLPFGIGG
;
A
#
# COMPACT_ATOMS: atom_id res chain seq x y z
N MET A 1 40.62 38.08 37.07
CA MET A 1 40.29 38.01 35.63
C MET A 1 40.49 36.63 34.98
N VAL A 2 40.92 35.58 35.71
CA VAL A 2 41.10 34.21 35.15
C VAL A 2 39.98 33.25 35.58
N LEU A 3 39.23 33.59 36.63
CA LEU A 3 38.16 32.73 37.17
C LEU A 3 36.82 32.85 36.41
N GLU A 4 36.52 34.03 35.85
CA GLU A 4 35.28 34.28 35.09
C GLU A 4 35.27 33.58 33.72
N THR A 5 36.44 33.33 33.12
CA THR A 5 36.59 32.69 31.81
C THR A 5 36.45 31.17 31.86
N LEU A 6 36.76 30.56 33.01
CA LEU A 6 36.61 29.11 33.22
C LEU A 6 35.15 28.70 33.43
N LEU A 7 34.34 29.57 34.05
CA LEU A 7 32.91 29.34 34.26
C LEU A 7 32.08 29.42 32.98
N THR A 8 32.42 30.29 32.03
CA THR A 8 31.71 30.41 30.74
C THR A 8 32.03 29.27 29.78
N THR A 9 33.26 28.75 29.81
CA THR A 9 33.69 27.66 28.92
C THR A 9 33.12 26.30 29.35
N ALA A 10 32.96 26.08 30.66
CA ALA A 10 32.31 24.88 31.20
C ALA A 10 30.80 24.84 30.91
N ALA A 11 30.10 25.98 30.93
CA ALA A 11 28.68 26.07 30.64
C ALA A 11 28.34 25.79 29.14
N GLY A 12 29.25 26.16 28.23
CA GLY A 12 29.08 25.92 26.78
C GLY A 12 29.23 24.45 26.38
N ALA A 13 30.16 23.71 26.99
CA ALA A 13 30.43 22.31 26.67
C ALA A 13 29.29 21.36 27.14
N VAL A 14 28.63 21.67 28.26
CA VAL A 14 27.50 20.87 28.76
C VAL A 14 26.25 21.09 27.90
N SER A 15 26.01 22.31 27.42
CA SER A 15 24.87 22.64 26.54
C SER A 15 24.97 21.95 25.17
N ALA A 16 26.17 21.84 24.60
CA ALA A 16 26.41 21.15 23.34
C ALA A 16 26.16 19.63 23.44
N THR A 17 26.47 19.01 24.58
CA THR A 17 26.36 17.56 24.75
C THR A 17 24.92 17.11 24.94
N VAL A 18 24.09 17.92 25.64
CA VAL A 18 22.64 17.68 25.75
C VAL A 18 21.94 17.90 24.39
N GLY A 19 22.36 18.91 23.61
CA GLY A 19 21.85 19.15 22.26
C GLY A 19 22.12 18.00 21.28
N VAL A 20 23.31 17.39 21.34
CA VAL A 20 23.70 16.26 20.47
C VAL A 20 23.03 14.94 20.90
N LEU A 21 22.83 14.69 22.20
CA LEU A 21 22.12 13.50 22.67
C LEU A 21 20.62 13.54 22.38
N VAL A 22 19.98 14.71 22.54
CA VAL A 22 18.57 14.90 22.15
C VAL A 22 18.43 14.88 20.62
N GLY A 23 19.37 15.50 19.88
CA GLY A 23 19.42 15.45 18.42
C GLY A 23 19.61 14.03 17.87
N GLY A 24 20.50 13.23 18.45
CA GLY A 24 20.78 11.84 18.02
C GLY A 24 19.60 10.89 18.23
N VAL A 25 18.88 11.00 19.36
CA VAL A 25 17.69 10.17 19.64
C VAL A 25 16.48 10.61 18.80
N VAL A 26 16.31 11.91 18.56
CA VAL A 26 15.23 12.44 17.70
C VAL A 26 15.47 12.12 16.23
N THR A 27 16.71 12.26 15.75
CA THR A 27 17.07 11.94 14.35
C THR A 27 16.89 10.45 14.08
N ARG A 28 17.34 9.56 14.98
CA ARG A 28 17.17 8.12 14.82
C ARG A 28 15.69 7.71 14.73
N ARG A 29 14.81 8.25 15.59
CA ARG A 29 13.37 7.95 15.56
C ARG A 29 12.68 8.51 14.31
N ALA A 30 13.09 9.67 13.82
CA ALA A 30 12.57 10.23 12.58
C ALA A 30 12.98 9.38 11.37
N THR A 31 14.24 8.95 11.32
CA THR A 31 14.77 8.07 10.26
C THR A 31 14.10 6.69 10.27
N GLU A 32 13.92 6.06 11.43
CA GLU A 32 13.24 4.76 11.55
C GLU A 32 11.76 4.83 11.09
N ARG A 33 11.05 5.92 11.45
CA ARG A 33 9.66 6.14 10.99
C ARG A 33 9.56 6.40 9.50
N GLN A 34 10.52 7.15 8.94
CA GLN A 34 10.57 7.42 7.52
C GLN A 34 10.88 6.14 6.73
N TRP A 35 11.84 5.34 7.20
CA TRP A 35 12.16 4.05 6.60
C TRP A 35 10.95 3.10 6.57
N LEU A 36 10.20 2.99 7.68
CA LEU A 36 8.99 2.17 7.71
C LEU A 36 7.91 2.69 6.73
N ARG A 37 7.75 4.02 6.60
CA ARG A 37 6.82 4.61 5.62
C ARG A 37 7.22 4.30 4.19
N ASP A 38 8.50 4.36 3.87
CA ASP A 38 9.01 4.05 2.54
C ASP A 38 8.78 2.57 2.20
N GLN A 39 9.04 1.66 3.16
CA GLN A 39 8.74 0.23 3.01
C GLN A 39 7.24 -0.03 2.80
N GLN A 40 6.38 0.66 3.56
CA GLN A 40 4.92 0.58 3.38
C GLN A 40 4.50 1.02 1.97
N LEU A 41 5.03 2.16 1.50
CA LEU A 41 4.70 2.67 0.16
C LEU A 41 5.11 1.69 -0.95
N VAL A 42 6.31 1.10 -0.84
CA VAL A 42 6.78 0.08 -1.79
C VAL A 42 5.86 -1.14 -1.78
N ALA A 43 5.50 -1.66 -0.61
CA ALA A 43 4.60 -2.82 -0.51
C ALA A 43 3.18 -2.51 -1.05
N TYR A 44 2.65 -1.31 -0.79
CA TYR A 44 1.35 -0.89 -1.35
C TYR A 44 1.41 -0.76 -2.87
N GLN A 45 2.49 -0.18 -3.42
CA GLN A 45 2.68 -0.06 -4.87
C GLN A 45 2.77 -1.43 -5.54
N GLU A 46 3.49 -2.36 -4.94
CA GLU A 46 3.59 -3.74 -5.41
C GLU A 46 2.20 -4.40 -5.47
N LEU A 47 1.43 -4.35 -4.37
CA LEU A 47 0.08 -4.90 -4.32
C LEU A 47 -0.82 -4.34 -5.43
N PHE A 48 -0.85 -3.01 -5.59
CA PHE A 48 -1.67 -2.38 -6.64
C PHE A 48 -1.16 -2.68 -8.04
N GLY A 49 0.15 -2.84 -8.21
CA GLY A 49 0.76 -3.28 -9.47
C GLY A 49 0.30 -4.68 -9.87
N HIS A 50 0.27 -5.61 -8.92
CA HIS A 50 -0.26 -6.96 -9.15
C HIS A 50 -1.74 -6.93 -9.50
N TYR A 51 -2.55 -6.18 -8.75
CA TYR A 51 -3.98 -5.99 -9.02
C TYR A 51 -4.26 -5.48 -10.45
N ALA A 52 -3.58 -4.40 -10.85
CA ALA A 52 -3.75 -3.83 -12.18
C ALA A 52 -3.35 -4.81 -13.29
N LYS A 53 -2.22 -5.51 -13.11
CA LYS A 53 -1.72 -6.50 -14.08
C LYS A 53 -2.72 -7.63 -14.32
N PHE A 54 -3.16 -8.34 -13.28
CA PHE A 54 -4.08 -9.46 -13.50
C PHE A 54 -5.44 -9.00 -14.01
N THR A 55 -5.92 -7.83 -13.59
CA THR A 55 -7.21 -7.30 -14.04
C THR A 55 -7.16 -6.97 -15.54
N MET A 56 -6.07 -6.35 -16.02
CA MET A 56 -5.86 -6.12 -17.45
C MET A 56 -5.72 -7.43 -18.24
N GLU A 57 -4.97 -8.40 -17.73
CA GLU A 57 -4.81 -9.69 -18.40
C GLU A 57 -6.13 -10.46 -18.50
N LEU A 58 -6.93 -10.48 -17.44
CA LEU A 58 -8.27 -11.06 -17.46
C LEU A 58 -9.21 -10.36 -18.42
N ARG A 59 -9.19 -9.02 -18.43
CA ARG A 59 -10.01 -8.24 -19.36
C ARG A 59 -9.67 -8.59 -20.81
N ARG A 60 -8.37 -8.69 -21.14
CA ARG A 60 -7.91 -9.14 -22.46
C ARG A 60 -8.26 -10.59 -22.72
N ALA A 61 -8.17 -11.47 -21.74
CA ALA A 61 -8.50 -12.88 -21.88
C ALA A 61 -9.94 -13.08 -22.35
N HIS A 62 -10.90 -12.38 -21.74
CA HIS A 62 -12.30 -12.42 -22.16
C HIS A 62 -12.53 -11.70 -23.50
N GLY A 63 -11.90 -10.54 -23.72
CA GLY A 63 -12.06 -9.78 -24.97
C GLY A 63 -11.51 -10.51 -26.20
N ASP A 64 -10.32 -11.09 -26.08
CA ASP A 64 -9.61 -11.74 -27.17
C ASP A 64 -9.90 -13.25 -27.24
N ARG A 65 -10.71 -13.77 -26.30
CA ARG A 65 -11.00 -15.21 -26.12
C ARG A 65 -9.73 -16.05 -26.05
N ARG A 66 -8.80 -15.64 -25.18
CA ARG A 66 -7.50 -16.29 -25.03
C ARG A 66 -7.33 -16.86 -23.63
N GLY A 67 -6.47 -17.86 -23.56
CA GLY A 67 -5.92 -18.31 -22.29
C GLY A 67 -5.17 -17.17 -21.60
N TRP A 68 -5.11 -17.27 -20.29
CA TRP A 68 -4.44 -16.30 -19.44
C TRP A 68 -3.61 -17.07 -18.43
N ASP A 69 -2.45 -16.52 -18.14
CA ASP A 69 -1.54 -17.07 -17.16
C ASP A 69 -1.06 -15.92 -16.29
N TYR A 70 -1.30 -16.05 -15.00
CA TYR A 70 -0.92 -15.07 -14.02
C TYR A 70 -0.41 -15.77 -12.77
N ASP A 71 0.71 -15.28 -12.26
CA ASP A 71 1.33 -15.82 -11.06
C ASP A 71 0.51 -15.45 -9.81
N TRP A 72 -0.38 -16.37 -9.42
CA TRP A 72 -1.15 -16.29 -8.18
C TRP A 72 -0.30 -16.35 -6.93
N GLY A 73 0.88 -16.97 -7.01
CA GLY A 73 1.84 -17.03 -5.92
C GLY A 73 2.34 -15.63 -5.58
N GLU A 74 2.70 -14.83 -6.59
CA GLU A 74 3.16 -13.46 -6.37
C GLU A 74 2.07 -12.52 -5.84
N TRP A 75 0.80 -12.71 -6.24
CA TRP A 75 -0.31 -11.95 -5.62
C TRP A 75 -0.44 -12.25 -4.12
N ASN A 76 -0.43 -13.54 -3.74
CA ASN A 76 -0.50 -13.94 -2.34
C ASN A 76 0.74 -13.49 -1.55
N ALA A 77 1.92 -13.54 -2.17
CA ALA A 77 3.15 -13.03 -1.57
C ALA A 77 3.06 -11.51 -1.34
N ALA A 78 2.55 -10.73 -2.29
CA ALA A 78 2.32 -9.30 -2.13
C ALA A 78 1.34 -8.99 -0.99
N LEU A 79 0.24 -9.76 -0.86
CA LEU A 79 -0.70 -9.65 0.27
C LEU A 79 -0.02 -9.93 1.63
N MET A 80 0.87 -10.94 1.68
CA MET A 80 1.63 -11.23 2.89
C MET A 80 2.63 -10.12 3.20
N ARG A 81 3.42 -9.68 2.21
CA ARG A 81 4.41 -8.59 2.34
C ARG A 81 3.77 -7.32 2.88
N VAL A 82 2.63 -6.93 2.33
CA VAL A 82 1.92 -5.73 2.79
C VAL A 82 1.37 -5.89 4.23
N SER A 83 0.93 -7.09 4.62
CA SER A 83 0.41 -7.35 5.97
C SER A 83 1.47 -7.19 7.06
N LEU A 84 2.74 -7.43 6.75
CA LEU A 84 3.86 -7.31 7.69
C LEU A 84 4.17 -5.85 8.06
N VAL A 85 3.90 -4.91 7.14
CA VAL A 85 4.26 -3.50 7.30
C VAL A 85 3.05 -2.61 7.55
N ALA A 86 1.84 -3.09 7.26
CA ALA A 86 0.61 -2.31 7.39
C ALA A 86 0.19 -2.12 8.87
N PRO A 87 -0.15 -0.89 9.29
CA PRO A 87 -0.84 -0.67 10.56
C PRO A 87 -2.17 -1.43 10.61
N PRO A 88 -2.69 -1.79 11.81
CA PRO A 88 -3.88 -2.65 11.94
C PRO A 88 -5.10 -2.17 11.15
N GLY A 89 -5.37 -0.86 11.13
CA GLY A 89 -6.49 -0.29 10.37
C GLY A 89 -6.33 -0.40 8.85
N ILE A 90 -5.09 -0.41 8.34
CA ILE A 90 -4.82 -0.63 6.91
C ILE A 90 -4.84 -2.13 6.60
N ALA A 91 -4.32 -2.98 7.49
CA ALA A 91 -4.36 -4.42 7.34
C ALA A 91 -5.80 -4.96 7.19
N ALA A 92 -6.76 -4.41 7.95
CA ALA A 92 -8.18 -4.73 7.80
C ALA A 92 -8.74 -4.37 6.41
N GLU A 93 -8.35 -3.21 5.86
CA GLU A 93 -8.76 -2.79 4.52
C GLU A 93 -8.07 -3.61 3.40
N ILE A 94 -6.83 -4.05 3.61
CA ILE A 94 -6.11 -4.96 2.71
C ILE A 94 -6.83 -6.31 2.66
N ASP A 95 -7.19 -6.86 3.81
CA ASP A 95 -7.91 -8.12 3.93
C ASP A 95 -9.31 -8.03 3.28
N ALA A 96 -10.04 -6.93 3.50
CA ALA A 96 -11.29 -6.67 2.79
C ALA A 96 -11.11 -6.57 1.26
N PHE A 97 -10.05 -5.91 0.81
CA PHE A 97 -9.70 -5.83 -0.61
C PHE A 97 -9.34 -7.20 -1.20
N GLY A 98 -8.52 -7.99 -0.51
CA GLY A 98 -8.16 -9.36 -0.90
C GLY A 98 -9.38 -10.26 -1.05
N ARG A 99 -10.34 -10.18 -0.12
CA ARG A 99 -11.63 -10.89 -0.24
C ARG A 99 -12.43 -10.45 -1.46
N ALA A 100 -12.56 -9.15 -1.69
CA ALA A 100 -13.29 -8.62 -2.85
C ALA A 100 -12.67 -9.06 -4.17
N VAL A 101 -11.33 -9.10 -4.24
CA VAL A 101 -10.58 -9.69 -5.36
C VAL A 101 -10.86 -11.19 -5.49
N GLY A 102 -10.85 -11.93 -4.38
CA GLY A 102 -11.17 -13.36 -4.38
C GLY A 102 -12.53 -13.66 -5.01
N SER A 103 -13.57 -12.93 -4.59
CA SER A 103 -14.93 -13.05 -5.14
C SER A 103 -15.05 -12.61 -6.59
N PHE A 104 -14.25 -11.63 -7.02
CA PHE A 104 -14.16 -11.25 -8.44
C PHE A 104 -13.56 -12.37 -9.26
N LEU A 105 -12.44 -12.96 -8.81
CA LEU A 105 -11.77 -14.06 -9.49
C LEU A 105 -12.64 -15.32 -9.56
N ASP A 106 -13.44 -15.58 -8.54
CA ASP A 106 -14.43 -16.66 -8.61
C ASP A 106 -15.31 -16.49 -9.84
N GLN A 107 -15.88 -15.30 -10.04
CA GLN A 107 -16.79 -15.00 -11.14
C GLN A 107 -16.11 -15.02 -12.52
N VAL A 108 -14.93 -14.40 -12.65
CA VAL A 108 -14.29 -14.17 -13.96
C VAL A 108 -13.35 -15.27 -14.41
N ALA A 109 -12.83 -16.07 -13.48
CA ALA A 109 -11.71 -16.96 -13.77
C ALA A 109 -11.91 -18.40 -13.29
N ARG A 110 -12.55 -18.61 -12.14
CA ARG A 110 -12.70 -19.96 -11.57
C ARG A 110 -14.00 -20.64 -12.01
N THR A 111 -15.08 -19.87 -12.17
CA THR A 111 -16.37 -20.40 -12.65
C THR A 111 -16.55 -20.31 -14.16
N ARG A 112 -15.68 -19.56 -14.86
CA ARG A 112 -15.75 -19.36 -16.32
C ARG A 112 -14.38 -19.52 -16.96
N ASP A 113 -14.36 -20.12 -18.14
CA ASP A 113 -13.17 -20.25 -18.99
C ASP A 113 -13.22 -19.14 -20.06
N PRO A 114 -12.30 -18.14 -20.04
CA PRO A 114 -12.31 -17.06 -21.03
C PRO A 114 -12.24 -17.51 -22.50
N LEU A 115 -11.73 -18.72 -22.78
CA LEU A 115 -11.71 -19.29 -24.14
C LEU A 115 -13.09 -19.79 -24.60
N ARG A 116 -13.87 -20.36 -23.69
CA ARG A 116 -15.12 -21.09 -24.02
C ARG A 116 -16.38 -20.32 -23.63
N ASP A 117 -16.30 -19.49 -22.61
CA ASP A 117 -17.40 -18.70 -22.05
C ASP A 117 -16.90 -17.29 -21.68
N PRO A 118 -16.55 -16.45 -22.68
CA PRO A 118 -16.06 -15.10 -22.45
C PRO A 118 -17.16 -14.19 -21.90
N MET A 119 -16.82 -13.31 -20.96
CA MET A 119 -17.70 -12.25 -20.50
C MET A 119 -17.78 -11.10 -21.51
N SER A 120 -18.93 -10.44 -21.56
CA SER A 120 -19.02 -9.13 -22.22
C SER A 120 -18.21 -8.07 -21.44
N PRO A 121 -17.80 -6.97 -22.08
CA PRO A 121 -17.16 -5.85 -21.39
C PRO A 121 -17.99 -5.32 -20.21
N GLU A 122 -19.31 -5.22 -20.36
CA GLU A 122 -20.22 -4.74 -19.32
C GLU A 122 -20.34 -5.72 -18.15
N GLU A 123 -20.36 -7.02 -18.42
CA GLU A 123 -20.34 -8.05 -17.38
C GLU A 123 -19.05 -8.01 -16.59
N PHE A 124 -17.92 -7.86 -17.28
CA PHE A 124 -16.60 -7.76 -16.64
C PHE A 124 -16.52 -6.53 -15.73
N GLU A 125 -16.95 -5.35 -16.20
CA GLU A 125 -16.97 -4.14 -15.37
C GLU A 125 -17.91 -4.26 -14.17
N ARG A 126 -19.05 -4.95 -14.35
CA ARG A 126 -19.97 -5.23 -13.23
C ARG A 126 -19.33 -6.14 -12.19
N ALA A 127 -18.61 -7.19 -12.60
CA ALA A 127 -17.87 -8.06 -11.69
C ALA A 127 -16.74 -7.29 -10.97
N ARG A 128 -16.09 -6.34 -11.65
CA ARG A 128 -15.00 -5.50 -11.11
C ARG A 128 -15.47 -4.43 -10.11
N ALA A 129 -16.76 -4.13 -10.03
CA ALA A 129 -17.28 -3.05 -9.18
C ALA A 129 -16.90 -3.21 -7.70
N ALA A 130 -17.01 -4.42 -7.15
CA ALA A 130 -16.69 -4.71 -5.75
C ALA A 130 -15.21 -4.52 -5.42
N PRO A 131 -14.24 -5.15 -6.14
CA PRO A 131 -12.82 -4.90 -5.88
C PRO A 131 -12.41 -3.45 -6.17
N ALA A 132 -13.01 -2.78 -7.15
CA ALA A 132 -12.76 -1.35 -7.38
C ALA A 132 -13.21 -0.48 -6.19
N GLN A 133 -14.37 -0.76 -5.61
CA GLN A 133 -14.83 -0.04 -4.41
C GLN A 133 -13.92 -0.32 -3.20
N ALA A 134 -13.49 -1.56 -3.02
CA ALA A 134 -12.57 -1.93 -1.94
C ALA A 134 -11.18 -1.29 -2.13
N GLN A 135 -10.69 -1.19 -3.37
CA GLN A 135 -9.46 -0.47 -3.70
C GLN A 135 -9.54 1.00 -3.27
N VAL A 136 -10.67 1.68 -3.54
CA VAL A 136 -10.87 3.09 -3.12
C VAL A 136 -10.81 3.24 -1.60
N LYS A 137 -11.46 2.34 -0.87
CA LYS A 137 -11.45 2.34 0.60
C LYS A 137 -10.01 2.17 1.13
N LEU A 138 -9.28 1.19 0.60
CA LEU A 138 -7.89 0.93 0.95
C LEU A 138 -6.98 2.12 0.64
N VAL A 139 -7.06 2.69 -0.57
CA VAL A 139 -6.28 3.87 -0.95
C VAL A 139 -6.56 5.04 -0.02
N ASN A 140 -7.83 5.27 0.34
CA ASN A 140 -8.19 6.34 1.26
C ASN A 140 -7.70 6.07 2.69
N ALA A 141 -7.69 4.81 3.15
CA ALA A 141 -7.10 4.45 4.43
C ALA A 141 -5.58 4.71 4.46
N ILE A 142 -4.87 4.36 3.39
CA ILE A 142 -3.44 4.66 3.21
C ILE A 142 -3.22 6.18 3.17
N ARG A 143 -4.01 6.94 2.40
CA ARG A 143 -3.86 8.41 2.31
C ARG A 143 -4.05 9.09 3.67
N ARG A 144 -5.03 8.64 4.47
CA ARG A 144 -5.28 9.16 5.82
C ARG A 144 -4.16 8.84 6.80
N SER A 145 -3.49 7.69 6.66
CA SER A 145 -2.35 7.36 7.54
C SER A 145 -1.10 8.18 7.22
N LEU A 146 -0.95 8.61 5.96
CA LEU A 146 0.17 9.44 5.50
C LEU A 146 -0.04 10.93 5.80
N SER A 147 -1.28 11.44 5.76
CA SER A 147 -1.59 12.84 6.05
C SER A 147 -3.03 13.01 6.54
N ARG A 148 -3.22 13.80 7.61
CA ARG A 148 -4.54 14.06 8.21
C ARG A 148 -5.46 14.92 7.34
N ASP A 149 -4.92 15.66 6.38
CA ASP A 149 -5.62 16.70 5.62
C ASP A 149 -5.85 16.34 4.14
N ARG A 150 -6.27 15.10 3.86
CA ARG A 150 -6.57 14.67 2.49
C ARG A 150 -8.05 14.33 2.36
N SER A 151 -8.78 15.11 1.56
CA SER A 151 -10.09 14.71 1.04
C SER A 151 -9.97 13.36 0.34
N GLY A 152 -10.86 12.43 0.67
CA GLY A 152 -10.87 11.08 0.10
C GLY A 152 -11.07 11.12 -1.41
N LEU A 153 -10.48 10.16 -2.13
CA LEU A 153 -10.81 9.95 -3.53
C LEU A 153 -12.24 9.39 -3.61
N PRO A 154 -13.13 9.97 -4.43
CA PRO A 154 -14.47 9.42 -4.64
C PRO A 154 -14.49 8.28 -5.66
N PHE A 155 -13.40 8.04 -6.37
CA PHE A 155 -13.26 7.03 -7.42
C PHE A 155 -11.91 6.32 -7.38
N GLY A 156 -11.83 5.15 -8.01
CA GLY A 156 -10.59 4.38 -8.17
C GLY A 156 -9.73 4.95 -9.31
N ILE A 157 -8.40 4.85 -9.16
CA ILE A 157 -7.45 5.21 -10.22
C ILE A 157 -6.74 3.93 -10.68
N GLY A 158 -6.69 3.73 -12.00
CA GLY A 158 -6.22 2.48 -12.61
C GLY A 158 -7.36 1.47 -12.69
N GLY A 159 -7.81 1.21 -13.93
CA GLY A 159 -8.85 0.25 -14.28
C GLY A 159 -8.57 -0.33 -15.65
#